data_AF-S4M5U4-F1
#
_entry.id   AF-S4M5U4-F1
#
_cell.length_a   1.000
_cell.length_b   1.000
_cell.length_c   1.000
_cell.angle_alpha   90.00
_cell.angle_beta   90.00
_cell.angle_gamma   90.00
#
_symmetry.space_group_name_H-M   'P 1'
#
loop_
_entity.id
_entity.type
_entity.pdbx_description
1 polymer ?
#
loop_
_entity_poly.entity_id
_entity_poly.type
_entity_poly.pdbx_seq_one_letter_code
_entity_poly.pdbx_strand_id
1 'polypeptide(L)'
;MQAGLARSESEGQRRMLALHDGGSRERLEIHPNLWAGIGLVRGGAGTALVGSHEEVAERIKEYHALGIDEFILSGYPHLEEAYWFGEGVLPRLQAQGLWQHPSGRQTAPSAQIPFARERESAGARTLP
;
A
#
# COMPACT_ATOMS: atom_id res chain seq x y z
N MET A 1 20.40 -9.50 -18.80
CA MET A 1 20.43 -9.39 -17.33
C MET A 1 20.41 -10.76 -16.63
N GLN A 2 19.43 -11.65 -16.89
CA GLN A 2 19.28 -12.90 -16.13
C GLN A 2 20.49 -13.86 -16.16
N ALA A 3 21.22 -14.00 -17.27
CA ALA A 3 22.38 -14.89 -17.38
C ALA A 3 23.57 -14.51 -16.46
N GLY A 4 23.68 -13.24 -16.05
CA GLY A 4 24.67 -12.79 -15.06
C GLY A 4 24.25 -13.09 -13.62
N LEU A 5 22.94 -13.13 -13.35
CA LEU A 5 22.38 -13.42 -12.04
C LEU A 5 22.53 -14.89 -11.63
N ALA A 6 22.56 -15.82 -12.61
CA ALA A 6 22.75 -17.26 -12.37
C ALA A 6 24.17 -17.63 -11.87
N ARG A 7 25.15 -16.73 -12.01
CA ARG A 7 26.50 -16.88 -11.44
C ARG A 7 26.64 -16.23 -10.06
N SER A 8 25.58 -15.65 -9.53
CA SER A 8 25.57 -15.04 -8.20
C SER A 8 25.55 -16.12 -7.13
N GLU A 9 26.44 -16.02 -6.14
CA GLU A 9 26.44 -16.87 -4.94
C GLU A 9 25.33 -16.48 -3.94
N SER A 10 24.45 -15.52 -4.30
CA SER A 10 23.33 -15.11 -3.46
C SER A 10 22.21 -16.16 -3.46
N GLU A 11 22.01 -16.80 -2.31
CA GLU A 11 20.91 -17.74 -2.09
C GLU A 11 19.52 -17.09 -2.31
N GLY A 12 19.36 -15.82 -1.98
CA GLY A 12 18.11 -15.09 -2.26
C GLY A 12 17.82 -14.98 -3.75
N GLN A 13 18.86 -14.73 -4.55
CA GLN A 13 18.74 -14.66 -5.99
C GLN A 13 18.52 -16.03 -6.64
N ARG A 14 19.19 -17.06 -6.13
CA ARG A 14 18.99 -18.45 -6.54
C ARG A 14 17.54 -18.89 -6.31
N ARG A 15 16.98 -18.61 -5.12
CA ARG A 15 15.58 -18.91 -4.80
C ARG A 15 14.62 -18.14 -5.70
N MET A 16 14.91 -16.89 -6.02
CA MET A 16 14.07 -16.13 -6.94
C MET A 16 14.04 -16.74 -8.34
N LEU A 17 15.21 -17.12 -8.88
CA LEU A 17 15.31 -17.76 -10.19
C LEU A 17 14.50 -19.07 -10.24
N ALA A 18 14.48 -19.83 -9.14
CA ALA A 18 13.68 -21.04 -9.03
C ALA A 18 12.16 -20.78 -9.13
N LEU A 19 11.68 -19.57 -8.79
CA LEU A 19 10.27 -19.19 -8.96
C LEU A 19 9.92 -18.82 -10.42
N HIS A 20 10.92 -18.66 -11.29
CA HIS A 20 10.74 -18.39 -12.72
C HIS A 20 10.86 -19.66 -13.58
N ASP A 21 11.38 -20.76 -13.03
CA ASP A 21 11.72 -21.98 -13.74
C ASP A 21 10.46 -22.80 -14.06
N GLY A 22 9.76 -22.41 -15.14
CA GLY A 22 8.50 -23.06 -15.56
C GLY A 22 7.65 -22.33 -16.60
N GLY A 23 7.99 -21.09 -16.96
CA GLY A 23 7.59 -20.42 -18.22
C GLY A 23 6.11 -20.05 -18.42
N SER A 24 5.18 -20.48 -17.57
CA SER A 24 3.76 -20.12 -17.67
C SER A 24 3.43 -18.91 -16.77
N ARG A 25 2.59 -18.00 -17.28
CA ARG A 25 2.18 -16.78 -16.54
C ARG A 25 1.47 -17.11 -15.23
N GLU A 26 0.76 -18.24 -15.21
CA GLU A 26 0.03 -18.76 -14.05
C GLU A 26 0.98 -19.26 -12.95
N ARG A 27 2.20 -19.69 -13.29
CA ARG A 27 3.21 -20.11 -12.30
C ARG A 27 3.95 -18.94 -11.63
N LEU A 28 3.75 -17.72 -12.13
CA LEU A 28 4.38 -16.54 -11.55
C LEU A 28 3.61 -16.01 -10.34
N GLU A 29 2.37 -16.43 -10.13
CA GLU A 29 1.68 -16.22 -8.86
C GLU A 29 2.09 -17.32 -7.88
N ILE A 30 2.97 -16.98 -6.94
CA ILE A 30 3.58 -17.95 -6.03
C ILE A 30 2.78 -18.11 -4.73
N HIS A 31 1.85 -17.19 -4.49
CA HIS A 31 0.85 -17.17 -3.43
C HIS A 31 -0.27 -16.21 -3.88
N PRO A 32 -1.54 -16.36 -3.43
CA PRO A 32 -2.59 -15.41 -3.74
C PRO A 32 -2.14 -13.96 -3.58
N ASN A 33 -2.28 -13.17 -4.65
CA ASN A 33 -1.87 -11.75 -4.72
C ASN A 33 -0.36 -11.49 -4.61
N LEU A 34 0.50 -12.50 -4.74
CA LEU A 34 1.95 -12.37 -4.71
C LEU A 34 2.56 -12.88 -6.02
N TRP A 35 3.04 -11.94 -6.83
CA TRP A 35 3.46 -12.19 -8.20
C TRP A 35 4.96 -12.00 -8.40
N ALA A 36 5.65 -13.05 -8.84
CA ALA A 36 7.09 -13.10 -9.10
C ALA A 36 7.50 -12.53 -10.47
N GLY A 37 6.55 -12.17 -11.34
CA GLY A 37 6.83 -11.76 -12.71
C GLY A 37 7.62 -10.46 -12.85
N ILE A 38 7.60 -9.58 -11.85
CA ILE A 38 8.41 -8.34 -11.84
C ILE A 38 9.92 -8.64 -11.93
N GLY A 39 10.36 -9.77 -11.39
CA GLY A 39 11.75 -10.22 -11.45
C GLY A 39 12.24 -10.57 -12.86
N LEU A 40 11.33 -10.78 -13.83
CA LEU A 40 11.68 -11.03 -15.23
C LEU A 40 12.16 -9.77 -15.96
N VAL A 41 11.69 -8.59 -15.54
CA VAL A 41 11.91 -7.32 -16.26
C VAL A 41 13.00 -6.48 -15.60
N ARG A 42 13.06 -6.44 -14.27
CA ARG A 42 13.98 -5.55 -13.53
C ARG A 42 15.32 -6.19 -13.16
N GLY A 43 15.43 -7.51 -13.19
CA GLY A 43 16.57 -8.24 -12.62
C GLY A 43 16.62 -8.11 -11.10
N GLY A 44 16.71 -9.23 -10.39
CA GLY A 44 16.80 -9.27 -8.92
C GLY A 44 15.69 -10.12 -8.28
N ALA A 45 15.79 -10.26 -6.96
CA ALA A 45 14.82 -10.98 -6.13
C ALA A 45 13.65 -10.08 -5.75
N GLY A 46 12.68 -9.93 -6.67
CA GLY A 46 11.50 -9.09 -6.46
C GLY A 46 10.21 -9.86 -6.71
N THR A 47 9.29 -9.78 -5.74
CA THR A 47 7.88 -10.14 -5.89
C THR A 47 7.03 -8.88 -5.75
N ALA A 48 5.83 -8.89 -6.32
CA ALA A 48 4.90 -7.78 -6.28
C ALA A 48 3.59 -8.22 -5.62
N LEU A 49 3.05 -7.39 -4.73
CA LEU A 49 1.68 -7.53 -4.26
C LEU A 49 0.72 -6.99 -5.32
N VAL A 50 -0.22 -7.81 -5.79
CA VAL A 50 -1.14 -7.47 -6.90
C VAL A 50 -2.57 -7.83 -6.52
N GLY A 51 -3.45 -6.82 -6.53
CA GLY A 51 -4.86 -6.97 -6.20
C GLY A 51 -5.49 -5.62 -5.89
N SER A 52 -6.69 -5.65 -5.31
CA SER A 52 -7.35 -4.49 -4.71
C SER A 52 -6.58 -3.97 -3.49
N HIS A 53 -6.87 -2.74 -3.08
CA HIS A 53 -6.28 -2.16 -1.86
C HIS A 53 -6.58 -3.00 -0.60
N GLU A 54 -7.72 -3.69 -0.58
CA GLU A 54 -8.11 -4.58 0.52
C GLU A 54 -7.23 -5.84 0.55
N GLU A 55 -7.08 -6.51 -0.60
CA GLU A 55 -6.27 -7.72 -0.71
C GLU A 55 -4.80 -7.42 -0.37
N VAL A 56 -4.27 -6.28 -0.83
CA VAL A 56 -2.91 -5.85 -0.50
C VAL A 56 -2.75 -5.58 1.00
N ALA A 57 -3.73 -4.93 1.64
CA ALA A 57 -3.70 -4.69 3.09
C ALA A 57 -3.68 -6.01 3.89
N GLU A 58 -4.51 -6.99 3.50
CA GLU A 58 -4.54 -8.30 4.17
C GLU A 58 -3.23 -9.08 3.97
N ARG A 59 -2.56 -8.96 2.82
CA ARG A 59 -1.23 -9.55 2.62
C ARG A 59 -0.15 -8.91 3.50
N ILE A 60 -0.18 -7.59 3.66
CA ILE A 60 0.74 -6.89 4.57
C ILE A 60 0.52 -7.34 6.02
N LYS A 61 -0.73 -7.44 6.44
CA LYS A 61 -1.11 -7.95 7.77
C LYS A 61 -0.62 -9.39 8.01
N GLU A 62 -0.72 -10.25 7.00
CA GLU A 62 -0.22 -11.62 7.09
C GLU A 62 1.30 -11.65 7.27
N TYR A 63 2.04 -10.84 6.53
CA TYR A 63 3.49 -10.68 6.75
C TYR A 63 3.80 -10.13 8.15
N HIS A 64 3.05 -9.15 8.62
CA HIS A 64 3.19 -8.62 9.97
C HIS A 64 2.92 -9.68 11.05
N ALA A 65 1.91 -10.55 10.85
CA ALA A 65 1.64 -11.67 11.77
C ALA A 65 2.78 -12.69 11.83
N LEU A 66 3.65 -12.73 10.81
CA LEU A 66 4.87 -13.53 10.77
C LEU A 66 6.09 -12.80 11.36
N GLY A 67 5.91 -11.58 11.89
CA GLY A 67 6.96 -10.77 12.52
C GLY A 67 7.74 -9.86 11.57
N ILE A 68 7.18 -9.52 10.41
CA ILE A 68 7.76 -8.52 9.49
C ILE A 68 7.17 -7.15 9.79
N ASP A 69 7.99 -6.27 10.35
CA ASP A 69 7.54 -4.94 10.81
C ASP A 69 7.82 -3.82 9.79
N GLU A 70 8.78 -4.03 8.88
CA GLU A 70 9.24 -3.01 7.93
C GLU A 70 9.11 -3.48 6.48
N PHE A 71 8.51 -2.62 5.65
CA PHE A 71 8.25 -2.89 4.23
C PHE A 71 8.89 -1.81 3.37
N ILE A 72 9.84 -2.21 2.53
CA ILE A 72 10.43 -1.34 1.51
C ILE A 72 9.70 -1.62 0.19
N LEU A 73 8.83 -0.70 -0.21
CA LEU A 73 7.95 -0.86 -1.37
C LEU A 73 8.42 0.02 -2.54
N SER A 74 8.15 -0.46 -3.76
CA SER A 74 8.31 0.33 -4.98
C SER A 74 7.23 -0.06 -5.98
N GLY A 75 6.57 0.92 -6.61
CA GLY A 75 5.62 0.71 -7.70
C GLY A 75 6.02 1.48 -8.96
N TYR A 76 5.39 1.23 -10.10
CA TYR A 76 5.64 1.93 -11.37
C TYR A 76 4.36 2.50 -11.97
N PRO A 77 4.31 3.80 -12.34
CA PRO A 77 5.32 4.82 -12.08
C PRO A 77 5.45 5.17 -10.59
N HIS A 78 6.65 5.57 -10.14
CA HIS A 78 6.98 5.65 -8.70
C HIS A 78 6.12 6.64 -7.91
N LEU A 79 5.82 7.82 -8.46
CA LEU A 79 5.10 8.88 -7.75
C LEU A 79 3.63 8.52 -7.61
N GLU A 80 2.99 8.19 -8.72
CA GLU A 80 1.58 7.83 -8.82
C GLU A 80 1.27 6.61 -7.96
N GLU A 81 2.14 5.59 -7.98
CA GLU A 81 1.95 4.41 -7.13
C GLU A 81 2.14 4.71 -5.64
N ALA A 82 3.01 5.65 -5.27
CA ALA A 82 3.13 6.08 -3.88
C ALA A 82 1.84 6.73 -3.38
N TYR A 83 1.20 7.57 -4.20
CA TYR A 83 -0.11 8.14 -3.88
C TYR A 83 -1.21 7.07 -3.87
N TRP A 84 -1.26 6.22 -4.90
CA TRP A 84 -2.27 5.17 -5.02
C TRP A 84 -2.24 4.19 -3.84
N PHE A 85 -1.04 3.76 -3.43
CA PHE A 85 -0.85 2.94 -2.23
C PHE A 85 -1.17 3.72 -0.95
N GLY A 86 -0.68 4.96 -0.85
CA GLY A 86 -0.86 5.80 0.33
C GLY A 86 -2.33 6.12 0.63
N GLU A 87 -3.11 6.41 -0.40
CA GLU A 87 -4.54 6.76 -0.29
C GLU A 87 -5.43 5.51 -0.21
N GLY A 88 -5.01 4.41 -0.84
CA GLY A 88 -5.77 3.17 -0.87
C GLY A 88 -5.53 2.24 0.32
N VAL A 89 -4.27 1.95 0.63
CA VAL A 89 -3.89 0.85 1.54
C VAL A 89 -3.66 1.35 2.96
N LEU A 90 -2.96 2.47 3.15
CA LEU A 90 -2.61 2.95 4.50
C LEU A 90 -3.83 3.21 5.40
N PRO A 91 -4.96 3.77 4.92
CA PRO A 91 -6.14 3.94 5.76
C PRO A 91 -6.73 2.62 6.28
N ARG A 92 -6.60 1.54 5.49
CA ARG A 92 -7.05 0.19 5.88
C ARG A 92 -6.16 -0.37 6.97
N LEU A 93 -4.84 -0.28 6.79
CA LEU A 93 -3.87 -0.67 7.82
C LEU A 93 -4.05 0.13 9.11
N GLN A 94 -4.36 1.43 9.00
CA GLN A 94 -4.68 2.28 10.14
C GLN A 94 -5.94 1.84 10.88
N ALA A 95 -7.01 1.51 10.15
CA ALA A 95 -8.26 1.01 10.74
C ALA A 95 -8.06 -0.31 11.48
N GLN A 96 -7.09 -1.13 11.05
CA GLN A 96 -6.69 -2.38 11.70
C GLN A 96 -5.65 -2.19 12.81
N GLY A 97 -5.20 -0.96 13.07
CA GLY A 97 -4.18 -0.66 14.10
C GLY A 97 -2.75 -1.06 13.73
N LEU A 98 -2.51 -1.43 12.48
CA LEU A 98 -1.21 -1.90 11.97
C LEU A 98 -0.30 -0.76 11.48
N TRP A 99 -0.86 0.43 11.29
CA TRP A 99 -0.09 1.58 10.85
C TRP A 99 -0.58 2.86 11.49
N GLN A 100 0.35 3.77 11.77
CA GLN A 100 0.07 5.11 12.27
C GLN A 100 0.87 6.12 11.45
N HIS A 101 0.20 7.18 11.00
CA HIS A 101 0.88 8.24 10.27
C HIS A 101 1.93 8.91 11.18
N PRO A 102 3.19 9.10 10.72
CA PRO A 102 4.27 9.64 11.55
C PRO A 102 3.99 11.03 12.14
N SER A 103 3.23 11.87 11.42
CA SER A 103 2.81 13.18 11.94
C SER A 103 1.62 13.13 12.91
N GLY A 104 1.15 11.94 13.29
CA GLY A 104 -0.09 11.76 14.05
C GLY A 104 -1.35 12.10 13.24
N ARG A 105 -2.52 11.75 13.80
CA ARG A 105 -3.82 12.18 13.27
C ARG A 105 -3.92 13.69 13.50
N GLN A 106 -3.63 14.49 12.49
CA GLN A 106 -3.91 15.93 12.57
C GLN A 106 -5.42 16.07 12.74
N THR A 107 -5.87 16.42 13.95
CA THR A 107 -7.16 17.07 14.11
C THR A 107 -7.01 18.39 13.36
N ALA A 108 -7.41 18.42 12.10
CA ALA A 108 -7.58 19.68 11.40
C ALA A 108 -8.46 20.53 12.34
N PRO A 109 -8.00 21.72 12.79
CA PRO A 109 -8.87 22.58 13.55
C PRO A 109 -10.13 22.74 12.72
N SER A 110 -11.30 22.47 13.31
CA SER A 110 -12.57 22.73 12.65
C SER A 110 -12.45 24.13 12.08
N ALA A 111 -12.46 24.28 10.76
CA ALA A 111 -12.43 25.59 10.16
C ALA A 111 -13.72 26.27 10.60
N GLN A 112 -13.64 27.03 11.70
CA GLN A 112 -14.75 27.83 12.18
C GLN A 112 -14.88 28.94 11.14
N ILE A 113 -15.80 28.75 10.20
CA ILE A 113 -16.12 29.77 9.20
C ILE A 113 -16.75 30.93 9.98
N PRO A 114 -16.05 32.08 10.16
CA PRO A 114 -16.50 33.14 11.07
C PRO A 114 -17.82 33.77 10.63
N PHE A 115 -18.20 33.59 9.36
CA PHE A 115 -19.36 34.20 8.73
C PHE A 115 -20.56 33.25 8.57
N ALA A 116 -20.46 31.99 9.01
CA ALA A 116 -21.53 31.00 8.85
C ALA A 116 -22.58 31.02 9.99
N ARG A 117 -22.38 31.81 11.04
CA ARG A 117 -23.35 31.99 12.13
C ARG A 117 -23.80 33.44 12.21
N GLU A 118 -24.87 33.75 11.50
CA GLU A 118 -25.91 34.71 11.94
C GLU A 118 -26.97 34.86 10.85
N ARG A 119 -27.97 33.98 10.86
CA ARG A 119 -29.34 34.32 10.46
C ARG A 119 -30.33 33.42 11.21
N GLU A 120 -30.54 33.71 12.49
CA GLU A 120 -31.80 33.35 13.14
C GLU A 120 -32.00 34.13 14.44
N SER A 121 -32.60 35.31 14.35
CA SER A 121 -33.44 35.90 15.40
C SER A 121 -34.01 37.24 14.93
N ALA A 122 -35.11 37.22 14.19
CA ALA A 122 -36.03 38.35 14.11
C ALA A 122 -37.38 37.88 14.68
N GLY A 123 -37.50 38.04 15.99
CA GLY A 123 -38.68 37.66 16.76
C GLY A 123 -39.93 38.43 16.36
N ALA A 124 -41.05 37.72 16.52
CA ALA A 124 -42.40 38.25 16.48
C ALA A 124 -42.55 39.46 17.42
N ARG A 125 -43.01 40.59 16.86
CA ARG A 125 -43.55 41.71 17.63
C ARG A 125 -45.06 41.76 17.41
N THR A 126 -45.80 41.35 18.45
CA THR A 126 -47.24 41.57 18.63
C THR A 126 -47.47 42.99 19.16
N LEU A 127 -48.40 43.73 18.57
CA LEU A 127 -49.06 44.93 19.11
C LEU A 127 -50.38 45.17 18.35
N PRO A 128 -51.37 45.88 18.93
CA PRO A 128 -51.82 45.95 20.32
C PRO A 128 -53.13 45.18 20.57
#